data_AF-A0AAD9D8W6-F1
#
_entry.id   AF-A0AAD9D8W6-F1
#
_cell.length_a   1.000
_cell.length_b   1.000
_cell.length_c   1.000
_cell.angle_alpha   90.00
_cell.angle_beta   90.00
_cell.angle_gamma   90.00
#
_symmetry.space_group_name_H-M   'P 1'
#
loop_
_entity.id
_entity.type
_entity.pdbx_description
1 polymer ?
#
loop_
_entity_poly.entity_id
_entity_poly.type
_entity_poly.pdbx_seq_one_letter_code
_entity_poly.pdbx_strand_id
1 'polypeptide(L)'
;MTTSSVLQKACKFGSKPDASTFPELLTVVTWLRIIIGAIYGVSLGIRNENRGLVGATLGLNVIAFAPMLYFNGYLMAYVDSYKNLRFVGVVNGLALMLLIWITFFTYAHSEEEMSMQKVLSDAMISSSEAAESSAEGATVGTDEF
;
A
#
# COMPACT_ATOMS: atom_id res chain seq x y z
N MET A 1 -8.39 24.31 -19.72
CA MET A 1 -8.64 24.54 -18.28
C MET A 1 -7.30 24.77 -17.61
N THR A 2 -7.14 25.87 -16.87
CA THR A 2 -5.92 26.16 -16.12
C THR A 2 -6.00 25.47 -14.76
N THR A 3 -4.92 24.89 -14.27
CA THR A 3 -4.81 24.25 -12.94
C THR A 3 -5.31 25.16 -11.80
N SER A 4 -5.16 26.46 -11.96
CA SER A 4 -5.69 27.49 -11.06
C SER A 4 -7.21 27.40 -10.86
N SER A 5 -8.00 27.11 -11.91
CA SER A 5 -9.46 27.03 -11.78
C SER A 5 -9.93 25.78 -11.03
N VAL A 6 -9.17 24.69 -11.09
CA VAL A 6 -9.50 23.42 -10.40
C VAL A 6 -9.26 23.56 -8.90
N LEU A 7 -8.11 24.13 -8.52
CA LEU A 7 -7.79 24.39 -7.12
C LEU A 7 -8.79 25.37 -6.48
N GLN A 8 -9.17 26.42 -7.21
CA GLN A 8 -10.16 27.38 -6.70
C GLN A 8 -11.52 26.72 -6.45
N LYS A 9 -11.99 25.85 -7.34
CA LYS A 9 -13.21 25.06 -7.14
C LYS A 9 -13.08 24.10 -5.96
N ALA A 10 -11.93 23.44 -5.82
CA ALA A 10 -11.63 22.51 -4.74
C ALA A 10 -11.53 23.20 -3.36
N CYS A 11 -11.13 24.46 -3.30
CA CYS A 11 -11.00 25.20 -2.03
C CYS A 11 -12.22 26.08 -1.70
N LYS A 12 -13.27 26.06 -2.52
CA LYS A 12 -14.46 26.86 -2.27
C LYS A 12 -15.41 26.15 -1.30
N PHE A 13 -15.39 26.59 -0.05
CA PHE A 13 -16.30 26.12 1.00
C PHE A 13 -17.77 26.23 0.57
N GLY A 14 -18.56 25.19 0.87
CA GLY A 14 -19.99 25.16 0.60
C GLY A 14 -20.37 25.35 -0.86
N SER A 15 -19.47 25.01 -1.80
CA SER A 15 -19.71 25.16 -3.24
C SER A 15 -20.77 24.21 -3.79
N LYS A 16 -21.12 23.16 -3.02
CA LYS A 16 -22.13 22.15 -3.38
C LYS A 16 -21.97 21.60 -4.80
N PRO A 17 -20.76 21.15 -5.19
CA PRO A 17 -20.51 20.71 -6.55
C PRO A 17 -21.27 19.42 -6.86
N ASP A 18 -21.65 19.28 -8.12
CA ASP A 18 -22.24 18.09 -8.72
C ASP A 18 -21.42 17.66 -9.95
N ALA A 19 -21.72 16.48 -10.51
CA ALA A 19 -20.97 15.94 -11.64
C ALA A 19 -20.99 16.82 -12.90
N SER A 20 -21.94 17.76 -13.02
CA SER A 20 -22.02 18.70 -14.13
C SER A 20 -21.15 19.95 -13.93
N THR A 21 -21.05 20.46 -12.70
CA THR A 21 -20.33 21.70 -12.38
C THR A 21 -18.86 21.49 -12.03
N PHE A 22 -18.50 20.31 -11.50
CA PHE A 22 -17.13 19.96 -11.15
C PHE A 22 -16.80 18.46 -11.34
N PRO A 23 -16.80 17.95 -12.59
CA PRO A 23 -16.50 16.54 -12.87
C PRO A 23 -15.10 16.11 -12.41
N GLU A 24 -14.16 17.04 -12.31
CA GLU A 24 -12.78 16.78 -11.89
C GLU A 24 -12.64 16.47 -10.39
N LEU A 25 -13.71 16.61 -9.60
CA LEU A 25 -13.70 16.28 -8.17
C LEU A 25 -13.24 14.83 -7.92
N LEU A 26 -13.58 13.89 -8.80
CA LEU A 26 -13.12 12.49 -8.74
C LEU A 26 -11.59 12.39 -8.77
N THR A 27 -10.96 13.17 -9.65
CA THR A 27 -9.49 13.23 -9.79
C THR A 27 -8.86 13.91 -8.58
N VAL A 28 -9.46 15.00 -8.09
CA VAL A 28 -8.99 15.70 -6.89
C VAL A 28 -9.04 14.80 -5.66
N VAL A 29 -10.14 14.07 -5.45
CA VAL A 29 -10.28 13.11 -4.35
C VAL A 29 -9.27 11.97 -4.46
N THR A 30 -8.97 11.51 -5.67
CA THR A 30 -7.93 10.49 -5.90
C THR A 30 -6.55 11.00 -5.48
N TRP A 31 -6.17 12.21 -5.89
CA TRP A 31 -4.91 12.82 -5.47
C TRP A 31 -4.85 13.07 -3.97
N LEU A 32 -5.94 13.54 -3.38
CA LEU A 32 -6.05 13.73 -1.93
C LEU A 32 -5.79 12.41 -1.18
N ARG A 33 -6.37 11.30 -1.66
CA ARG A 33 -6.15 9.95 -1.10
C ARG A 33 -4.71 9.49 -1.23
N ILE A 34 -4.07 9.75 -2.37
CA ILE A 34 -2.66 9.44 -2.62
C ILE A 34 -1.77 10.21 -1.63
N ILE A 35 -2.02 11.52 -1.44
CA ILE A 35 -1.26 12.35 -0.50
C ILE A 35 -1.44 11.86 0.94
N ILE A 36 -2.68 11.56 1.36
CA ILE A 36 -2.96 11.01 2.68
C ILE A 36 -2.25 9.67 2.88
N GLY A 37 -2.33 8.78 1.88
CA GLY A 37 -1.64 7.49 1.90
C GLY A 37 -0.12 7.66 2.02
N ALA A 38 0.46 8.63 1.32
CA ALA A 38 1.88 8.92 1.40
C ALA A 38 2.31 9.37 2.80
N ILE A 39 1.60 10.37 3.36
CA ILE A 39 1.87 10.90 4.70
C ILE A 39 1.72 9.81 5.76
N TYR A 40 0.67 8.99 5.64
CA TYR A 40 0.42 7.92 6.59
C TYR A 40 1.45 6.79 6.48
N GLY A 41 1.88 6.42 5.26
CA GLY A 41 2.93 5.45 5.03
C GLY A 41 4.27 5.86 5.63
N VAL A 42 4.65 7.14 5.49
CA VAL A 42 5.85 7.70 6.16
C VAL A 42 5.70 7.62 7.68
N SER A 43 4.54 8.00 8.22
CA SER A 43 4.26 7.94 9.66
C SER A 43 4.39 6.52 10.22
N LEU A 44 3.85 5.52 9.52
CA LEU A 44 4.01 4.11 9.90
C LEU A 44 5.47 3.66 9.86
N GLY A 45 6.20 4.04 8.80
CA GLY A 45 7.62 3.72 8.65
C GLY A 45 8.49 4.26 9.79
N ILE A 46 8.27 5.52 10.21
CA ILE A 46 9.04 6.15 11.29
C ILE A 46 8.72 5.53 12.66
N ARG A 47 7.47 5.11 12.90
CA ARG A 47 7.04 4.60 14.21
C ARG A 47 7.55 3.19 14.51
N ASN A 48 8.22 2.53 13.54
CA ASN A 48 8.76 1.17 13.64
C ASN A 48 7.79 0.21 14.36
N GLU A 49 6.50 0.34 14.03
CA GLU A 49 5.42 -0.25 14.79
C GLU A 49 5.26 -1.71 14.36
N ASN A 50 5.72 -2.67 15.19
CA ASN A 50 5.67 -4.13 14.92
C ASN A 50 4.24 -4.70 14.72
N ARG A 51 3.20 -3.87 14.81
CA ARG A 51 1.78 -4.25 14.65
C ARG A 51 1.28 -3.90 13.25
N GLY A 52 1.91 -4.49 12.24
CA GLY A 52 1.67 -4.14 10.85
C GLY A 52 0.20 -4.20 10.41
N LEU A 53 -0.57 -5.18 10.89
CA LEU A 53 -1.99 -5.30 10.54
C LEU A 53 -2.86 -4.17 11.12
N VAL A 54 -2.58 -3.75 12.35
CA VAL A 54 -3.34 -2.68 13.02
C VAL A 54 -3.02 -1.33 12.37
N GLY A 55 -1.75 -1.07 12.06
CA GLY A 55 -1.34 0.14 11.33
C GLY A 55 -1.96 0.22 9.93
N ALA A 56 -1.92 -0.87 9.17
CA ALA A 56 -2.47 -0.91 7.82
C ALA A 56 -3.99 -0.72 7.79
N THR A 57 -4.72 -1.34 8.72
CA THR A 57 -6.19 -1.20 8.82
C THR A 57 -6.60 0.20 9.23
N LEU A 58 -5.86 0.85 10.15
CA LEU A 58 -6.12 2.24 10.50
C LEU A 58 -5.80 3.18 9.34
N GLY A 59 -4.71 2.93 8.59
CA GLY A 59 -4.38 3.66 7.38
C GLY A 59 -5.46 3.59 6.31
N LEU A 60 -6.02 2.39 6.08
CA LEU A 60 -7.17 2.21 5.18
C LEU A 60 -8.36 3.08 5.59
N ASN A 61 -8.70 3.09 6.89
CA ASN A 61 -9.78 3.94 7.39
C ASN A 61 -9.52 5.42 7.15
N VAL A 62 -8.30 5.90 7.41
CA VAL A 62 -7.93 7.30 7.19
C VAL A 62 -8.03 7.67 5.70
N ILE A 63 -7.51 6.83 4.80
CA ILE A 63 -7.57 7.05 3.34
C ILE A 63 -9.01 7.00 2.82
N ALA A 64 -9.84 6.10 3.34
CA ALA A 64 -11.23 5.95 2.91
C ALA A 64 -12.11 7.12 3.39
N PHE A 65 -12.03 7.46 4.68
CA PHE A 65 -13.00 8.32 5.35
C PHE A 65 -12.56 9.79 5.51
N ALA A 66 -11.26 10.10 5.65
CA ALA A 66 -10.84 11.49 5.79
C ALA A 66 -11.23 12.37 4.58
N PRO A 67 -11.09 11.89 3.32
CA PRO A 67 -11.60 12.62 2.15
C PRO A 67 -13.12 12.81 2.18
N MET A 68 -13.88 11.91 2.81
CA MET A 68 -15.34 12.08 2.93
C MET A 68 -15.70 13.30 3.76
N LEU A 69 -14.95 13.59 4.83
CA LEU A 69 -15.15 14.80 5.61
C LEU A 69 -14.94 16.07 4.76
N TYR A 70 -13.97 16.01 3.84
CA TYR A 70 -13.73 17.10 2.90
C TYR A 70 -14.89 17.28 1.90
N PHE A 71 -15.29 16.26 1.16
CA PHE A 71 -16.33 16.47 0.13
C PHE A 71 -17.76 16.55 0.70
N ASN A 72 -18.08 15.88 1.81
CA ASN A 72 -19.41 15.97 2.45
C ASN A 72 -19.52 17.17 3.39
N GLY A 73 -18.50 17.43 4.20
CA GLY A 73 -18.54 18.48 5.22
C GLY A 73 -18.12 19.84 4.66
N TYR A 74 -16.95 19.90 4.02
CA TYR A 74 -16.37 21.17 3.58
C TYR A 74 -16.97 21.65 2.24
N LEU A 75 -17.00 20.80 1.22
CA LEU A 75 -17.57 21.15 -0.09
C LEU A 75 -19.10 21.03 -0.14
N MET A 76 -19.69 20.21 0.74
CA MET A 76 -21.12 19.85 0.71
C MET A 76 -21.57 19.30 -0.66
N ALA A 77 -20.71 18.50 -1.29
CA ALA A 77 -20.92 17.96 -2.63
C ALA A 77 -22.13 17.03 -2.72
N TYR A 78 -22.82 17.05 -3.86
CA TYR A 78 -23.90 16.10 -4.16
C TYR A 78 -23.30 14.76 -4.58
N VAL A 79 -22.90 13.95 -3.60
CA VAL A 79 -22.18 12.68 -3.83
C VAL A 79 -22.91 11.74 -4.78
N ASP A 80 -24.24 11.68 -4.69
CA ASP A 80 -25.04 10.76 -5.50
C ASP A 80 -25.08 11.15 -6.99
N SER A 81 -24.67 12.38 -7.33
CA SER A 81 -24.49 12.80 -8.73
C SER A 81 -23.23 12.21 -9.37
N TYR A 82 -22.27 11.73 -8.58
CA TYR A 82 -21.00 11.21 -9.07
C TYR A 82 -20.97 9.69 -9.05
N LYS A 83 -20.50 9.09 -10.15
CA LYS A 83 -20.23 7.65 -10.19
C LYS A 83 -19.02 7.31 -9.32
N ASN A 84 -19.24 6.60 -8.20
CA ASN A 84 -18.20 6.03 -7.34
C ASN A 84 -17.28 7.02 -6.59
N LEU A 85 -17.72 8.26 -6.32
CA LEU A 85 -16.91 9.25 -5.58
C LEU A 85 -16.43 8.72 -4.21
N ARG A 86 -17.26 7.90 -3.55
CA ARG A 86 -16.96 7.33 -2.23
C ARG A 86 -15.73 6.43 -2.22
N PHE A 87 -15.40 5.73 -3.32
CA PHE A 87 -14.32 4.73 -3.34
C PHE A 87 -13.21 5.01 -4.38
N VAL A 88 -13.36 6.06 -5.20
CA VAL A 88 -12.36 6.39 -6.23
C VAL A 88 -10.96 6.61 -5.63
N GLY A 89 -9.95 5.88 -6.11
CA GLY A 89 -8.57 6.08 -5.66
C GLY A 89 -8.25 5.57 -4.24
N VAL A 90 -9.16 4.87 -3.55
CA VAL A 90 -8.84 4.23 -2.24
C VAL A 90 -7.72 3.22 -2.40
N VAL A 91 -7.82 2.35 -3.41
CA VAL A 91 -6.80 1.33 -3.71
C VAL A 91 -5.45 1.99 -4.04
N ASN A 92 -5.46 3.08 -4.80
CA ASN A 92 -4.25 3.81 -5.17
C ASN A 92 -3.55 4.42 -3.93
N GLY A 93 -4.32 5.06 -3.05
CA GLY A 93 -3.79 5.61 -1.80
C GLY A 93 -3.25 4.52 -0.88
N LEU A 94 -3.95 3.38 -0.77
CA LEU A 94 -3.51 2.23 0.03
C LEU A 94 -2.22 1.62 -0.54
N ALA A 95 -2.14 1.43 -1.86
CA ALA A 95 -0.96 0.88 -2.52
C ALA A 95 0.27 1.75 -2.25
N LEU A 96 0.14 3.09 -2.36
CA LEU A 96 1.25 3.99 -2.06
C LEU A 96 1.63 4.00 -0.58
N MET A 97 0.64 3.97 0.32
CA MET A 97 0.88 3.85 1.75
C MET A 97 1.70 2.59 2.08
N LEU A 98 1.30 1.43 1.54
CA LEU A 98 2.00 0.16 1.72
C LEU A 98 3.40 0.21 1.12
N LEU A 99 3.56 0.75 -0.10
CA LEU A 99 4.85 0.88 -0.76
C LEU A 99 5.85 1.66 0.10
N ILE A 100 5.45 2.84 0.58
CA ILE A 100 6.30 3.68 1.42
C ILE A 100 6.60 2.96 2.73
N TRP A 101 5.59 2.41 3.39
CA TRP A 101 5.79 1.72 4.66
C TRP A 101 6.73 0.52 4.53
N ILE A 102 6.59 -0.31 3.50
CA ILE A 102 7.51 -1.43 3.20
C ILE A 102 8.92 -0.89 2.95
N THR A 103 9.07 0.20 2.20
CA THR A 103 10.39 0.81 1.93
C THR A 103 11.10 1.21 3.23
N PHE A 104 10.39 1.86 4.15
CA PHE A 104 10.94 2.22 5.46
C PHE A 104 11.20 0.98 6.33
N PHE A 105 10.32 -0.01 6.30
CA PHE A 105 10.49 -1.27 7.02
C PHE A 105 11.75 -2.02 6.58
N THR A 106 11.96 -2.15 5.26
CA THR A 106 13.17 -2.75 4.66
C THR A 106 14.43 -2.00 5.06
N TYR A 107 14.40 -0.66 5.06
CA TYR A 107 15.56 0.13 5.49
C TYR A 107 15.88 -0.08 6.98
N ALA A 108 14.85 -0.19 7.83
CA ALA A 108 15.01 -0.36 9.27
C ALA A 108 15.45 -1.78 9.69
N HIS A 109 15.13 -2.81 8.91
CA HIS A 109 15.41 -4.23 9.22
C HIS A 109 16.43 -4.87 8.27
N SER A 110 17.37 -4.07 7.74
CA SER A 110 18.42 -4.56 6.83
C SER A 110 19.27 -5.70 7.41
N GLU A 111 19.41 -5.79 8.74
CA GLU A 111 20.09 -6.92 9.41
C GLU A 111 19.27 -8.22 9.41
N GLU A 112 17.93 -8.13 9.51
CA GLU A 112 17.06 -9.31 9.48
C GLU A 112 17.00 -9.92 8.08
N GLU A 113 17.10 -9.10 7.02
CA GLU A 113 17.21 -9.59 5.64
C GLU A 113 18.46 -10.44 5.42
N MET A 114 19.61 -10.06 5.99
CA MET A 114 20.82 -10.89 5.94
C MET A 114 20.63 -12.23 6.65
N SER A 115 19.87 -12.27 7.74
CA SER A 115 19.57 -13.51 8.46
C SER A 115 18.63 -14.42 7.67
N MET A 116 17.62 -13.87 6.99
CA MET A 116 16.72 -14.64 6.12
C MET A 116 17.44 -15.18 4.89
N GLN A 117 18.31 -14.37 4.26
CA GLN A 117 19.15 -14.83 3.14
C GLN A 117 20.07 -15.98 3.57
N LYS A 118 20.66 -15.89 4.77
CA LYS A 118 21.52 -16.94 5.32
C LYS A 118 20.75 -18.24 5.59
N VAL A 119 19.55 -18.16 6.15
CA VAL A 119 18.69 -19.34 6.37
C VAL A 119 18.25 -19.97 5.04
N LEU A 120 17.95 -19.15 4.03
CA LEU A 120 17.61 -19.64 2.68
C LEU A 120 18.80 -20.30 1.99
N SER A 121 20.00 -19.73 2.10
CA SER A 121 21.21 -20.33 1.54
C SER A 121 21.57 -21.64 2.26
N ASP A 122 21.49 -21.67 3.58
CA ASP A 122 21.78 -22.89 4.37
C ASP A 122 20.76 -24.00 4.06
N ALA A 123 19.48 -23.66 3.89
CA ALA A 123 18.45 -24.62 3.47
C ALA A 123 18.67 -25.15 2.05
N MET A 124 19.11 -24.31 1.11
CA MET A 124 19.45 -24.75 -0.25
C MET A 124 20.67 -25.67 -0.26
N ILE A 125 21.71 -25.34 0.51
CA ILE A 125 22.93 -26.16 0.63
C ILE A 125 22.59 -27.51 1.26
N SER A 126 21.82 -27.52 2.36
CA SER A 126 21.36 -28.76 3.00
C SER A 126 20.52 -29.63 2.06
N SER A 127 19.70 -29.03 1.20
CA SER A 127 18.92 -29.77 0.19
C SER A 127 19.80 -30.38 -0.91
N SER A 128 20.89 -29.70 -1.28
CA SER A 128 21.88 -30.19 -2.26
C SER A 128 22.70 -31.36 -1.69
N GLU A 129 23.17 -31.26 -0.44
CA GLU A 129 23.92 -32.32 0.23
C GLU A 129 23.03 -33.57 0.48
N ALA A 130 21.75 -33.37 0.79
CA ALA A 130 20.80 -34.48 0.91
C ALA A 130 20.57 -35.20 -0.43
N ALA A 131 20.57 -34.47 -1.55
CA ALA A 131 20.43 -35.04 -2.89
C ALA A 131 21.69 -35.83 -3.32
N GLU A 132 22.89 -35.37 -2.97
CA GLU A 132 24.14 -36.08 -3.27
C GLU A 132 24.33 -37.36 -2.45
N SER A 133 24.00 -37.36 -1.15
CA SER A 133 24.07 -38.59 -0.34
C SER A 133 23.04 -39.66 -0.75
N SER A 134 21.92 -39.24 -1.35
CA SER A 134 20.91 -40.13 -1.90
C SER A 134 21.34 -40.78 -3.22
N ALA A 135 22.27 -40.16 -3.96
CA ALA A 135 22.83 -40.70 -5.20
C ALA A 135 23.97 -41.70 -4.94
N GLU A 136 24.76 -41.50 -3.88
CA GLU A 136 25.86 -42.42 -3.52
C GLU A 136 25.36 -43.74 -2.89
N GLY A 137 24.20 -43.74 -2.21
CA GLY A 137 23.60 -44.92 -1.62
C GLY A 137 22.92 -45.90 -2.60
N ALA A 138 22.76 -45.53 -3.87
CA ALA A 138 22.03 -46.34 -4.86
C ALA A 138 22.90 -47.30 -5.68
N THR A 139 24.23 -47.36 -5.45
CA THR A 139 25.15 -48.20 -6.24
C THR A 139 25.73 -49.42 -5.51
N VAL A 140 25.37 -49.68 -4.24
CA VAL A 140 25.93 -50.79 -3.44
C VAL A 140 24.90 -51.93 -3.25
N GLY A 141 24.32 -52.45 -4.33
CA GLY A 141 23.23 -53.42 -4.18
C GLY A 141 22.82 -54.25 -5.38
N THR A 142 23.72 -54.58 -6.30
CA THR A 142 23.48 -55.67 -7.27
C THR A 142 24.80 -56.31 -7.67
N ASP A 143 25.25 -57.34 -6.94
CA ASP A 143 26.18 -58.36 -7.44
C ASP A 143 26.22 -59.50 -6.42
N GLU A 144 25.31 -60.48 -6.54
CA GLU A 144 25.58 -61.89 -6.21
C GLU A 144 24.70 -62.79 -7.10
N PHE A 145 25.34 -63.38 -8.11
CA PHE A 145 24.99 -64.64 -8.77
C PHE A 145 26.14 -65.62 -8.54
#